data_AF-A0A938SRS7-F1
#
_entry.id   AF-A0A938SRS7-F1
#
_cell.length_a   1.000
_cell.length_b   1.000
_cell.length_c   1.000
_cell.angle_alpha   90.00
_cell.angle_beta   90.00
_cell.angle_gamma   90.00
#
_symmetry.space_group_name_H-M   'P 1'
#
loop_
_entity.id
_entity.type
_entity.pdbx_description
1 polymer ?
#
loop_
_entity_poly.entity_id
_entity_poly.type
_entity_poly.pdbx_seq_one_letter_code
_entity_poly.pdbx_strand_id
1 'polypeptide(L)' 'MSAAREADYDSPAMLVAIIVAARRAGDRELERDARQKLLDRHGVRLNFTHAAGDRQGVPHE' A
#
# COMPACT_ATOMS: atom_id res chain seq x y z
N MET A 1 30.69 1.99 10.91
CA MET A 1 29.56 2.63 11.61
C MET A 1 28.52 3.02 10.57
N SER A 2 27.34 2.40 10.70
CA SER A 2 26.02 2.75 10.16
C SER A 2 25.95 3.38 8.77
N ALA A 3 25.83 2.52 7.75
CA ALA A 3 25.08 2.86 6.55
C ALA A 3 23.64 3.16 7.00
N ALA A 4 23.35 4.44 7.21
CA ALA A 4 21.99 4.91 7.33
C ALA A 4 21.28 4.40 6.07
N ARG A 5 20.36 3.44 6.27
CA ARG A 5 19.48 2.93 5.24
C ARG A 5 18.98 4.14 4.45
N GLU A 6 19.42 4.30 3.20
CA GLU A 6 18.58 4.98 2.24
C GLU A 6 17.23 4.28 2.39
N ALA A 7 16.25 5.00 2.94
CA ALA A 7 14.89 4.55 2.86
C ALA A 7 14.67 4.47 1.36
N ASP A 8 14.78 3.27 0.81
CA ASP A 8 14.65 3.05 -0.61
C ASP A 8 13.18 3.34 -0.90
N TYR A 9 12.91 4.61 -1.18
CA TYR A 9 11.58 5.19 -1.37
C TYR A 9 10.85 4.48 -2.51
N ASP A 10 11.63 3.74 -3.32
CA ASP A 10 11.19 2.94 -4.44
C ASP A 10 11.17 1.44 -4.14
N SER A 11 11.43 0.98 -2.91
CA SER A 11 11.25 -0.43 -2.56
C SER A 11 9.77 -0.86 -2.68
N PRO A 12 9.48 -2.13 -3.02
CA PRO A 12 8.09 -2.60 -3.16
C PRO A 12 7.26 -2.35 -1.90
N ALA A 13 7.85 -2.60 -0.72
CA ALA A 13 7.18 -2.41 0.56
C ALA A 13 6.82 -0.94 0.83
N MET A 14 7.72 -0.01 0.48
CA MET A 14 7.48 1.42 0.65
C MET A 14 6.39 1.91 -0.30
N LEU A 15 6.42 1.51 -1.57
CA LEU A 15 5.38 1.86 -2.55
C LEU A 15 4.01 1.31 -2.13
N VAL A 16 3.94 0.08 -1.60
CA VAL A 16 2.70 -0.47 -1.02
C VAL A 16 2.21 0.39 0.15
N ALA A 17 3.10 0.79 1.07
CA ALA A 17 2.76 1.63 2.22
C ALA A 17 2.20 2.99 1.78
N ILE A 18 2.82 3.62 0.78
CA ILE A 18 2.35 4.88 0.16
C ILE A 18 0.94 4.68 -0.43
N ILE A 19 0.73 3.61 -1.20
CA ILE A 19 -0.58 3.30 -1.80
C ILE A 19 -1.66 3.13 -0.73
N VAL A 20 -1.35 2.45 0.38
CA VAL A 20 -2.30 2.28 1.50
C VAL A 20 -2.61 3.62 2.18
N ALA A 21 -1.59 4.45 2.42
CA ALA A 21 -1.77 5.77 3.01
C ALA A 21 -2.61 6.69 2.12
N ALA A 22 -2.30 6.75 0.83
CA ALA A 22 -3.03 7.53 -0.18
C ALA A 22 -4.51 7.13 -0.25
N ARG A 23 -4.80 5.82 -0.27
CA ARG A 23 -6.18 5.30 -0.23
C ARG A 23 -6.96 5.74 1.02
N ARG A 24 -6.31 5.72 2.19
CA ARG A 24 -6.92 6.15 3.46
C ARG A 24 -7.18 7.65 3.49
N ALA A 25 -6.30 8.44 2.87
CA ALA A 25 -6.43 9.89 2.76
C ALA A 25 -7.40 10.33 1.63
N GLY A 26 -7.76 9.43 0.72
CA GLY A 26 -8.55 9.77 -0.47
C GLY A 26 -7.73 10.43 -1.59
N ASP A 27 -6.40 10.40 -1.49
CA ASP A 27 -5.48 10.96 -2.48
C ASP A 27 -5.31 9.99 -3.67
N ARG A 28 -6.12 10.21 -4.70
CA ARG A 28 -6.14 9.35 -5.90
C ARG A 28 -4.93 9.56 -6.81
N GLU A 29 -4.33 10.75 -6.79
CA GLU A 29 -3.18 11.06 -7.63
C GLU A 29 -1.95 10.34 -7.11
N LEU A 30 -1.69 10.45 -5.80
CA LEU A 30 -0.60 9.73 -5.14
C LEU A 30 -0.79 8.21 -5.22
N GLU A 31 -2.03 7.72 -5.06
CA GLU A 31 -2.33 6.30 -5.24
C GLU A 31 -1.95 5.84 -6.66
N ARG A 32 -2.35 6.59 -7.69
CA ARG A 32 -2.08 6.23 -9.09
C ARG A 32 -0.59 6.25 -9.41
N ASP A 33 0.12 7.29 -8.98
CA ASP A 33 1.56 7.43 -9.22
C ASP A 33 2.35 6.28 -8.56
N ALA A 34 2.08 5.99 -7.29
CA ALA A 34 2.75 4.91 -6.58
C ALA A 34 2.44 3.52 -7.16
N ARG A 35 1.21 3.29 -7.65
CA ARG A 35 0.85 2.06 -8.37
C ARG A 35 1.61 1.92 -9.67
N GLN A 36 1.76 3.00 -10.43
CA GLN A 36 2.49 2.99 -11.69
C GLN A 36 3.98 2.69 -11.44
N LYS A 37 4.59 3.35 -10.44
CA LYS A 37 5.98 3.06 -10.03
C LYS A 37 6.17 1.61 -9.59
N LEU A 38 5.23 1.05 -8.85
CA LEU A 38 5.30 -0.34 -8.40
C LEU A 38 5.24 -1.33 -9.58
N LEU A 39 4.42 -1.04 -10.58
CA LEU A 39 4.35 -1.83 -11.80
C LEU A 39 5.62 -1.69 -12.64
N ASP A 40 6.08 -0.46 -12.90
CA ASP A 40 7.18 -0.20 -13.82
C ASP A 40 8.53 -0.69 -13.27
N ARG A 41 8.74 -0.56 -11.96
CA ARG A 41 10.02 -0.92 -11.33
C ARG A 41 10.08 -2.37 -10.86
N HIS A 42 8.95 -2.93 -10.43
CA HIS A 42 8.93 -4.25 -9.77
C HIS A 42 8.02 -5.26 -10.47
N GLY A 43 7.27 -4.86 -11.50
CA GLY A 43 6.32 -5.75 -12.18
C GLY A 43 5.12 -6.15 -11.32
N VAL A 44 4.87 -5.47 -10.19
CA VAL A 44 3.84 -5.84 -9.23
C VAL A 44 2.55 -5.06 -9.47
N ARG A 45 1.43 -5.80 -9.62
CA ARG A 45 0.07 -5.24 -9.66
C ARG A 45 -0.65 -5.51 -8.35
N LEU A 46 -1.11 -4.45 -7.68
CA LEU A 46 -1.87 -4.56 -6.43
C LEU A 46 -3.37 -4.46 -6.68
N ASN A 47 -4.11 -5.48 -6.24
CA ASN A 47 -5.57 -5.43 -6.14
C ASN A 47 -5.96 -5.47 -4.66
N PHE A 48 -6.55 -4.39 -4.15
CA PHE A 48 -7.17 -4.43 -2.83
C PHE A 48 -8.58 -4.96 -2.99
N THR A 49 -8.82 -6.17 -2.51
CA THR A 49 -10.18 -6.67 -2.30
C THR A 49 -10.84 -5.79 -1.23
N HIS A 50 -11.99 -5.21 -1.56
CA HIS A 50 -12.87 -4.69 -0.52
C HIS A 50 -13.30 -5.91 0.30
N ALA A 51 -12.75 -6.07 1.51
CA ALA A 51 -13.34 -6.94 2.51
C ALA A 51 -14.65 -6.28 2.97
N ALA A 52 -15.68 -6.42 2.14
CA ALA A 52 -17.04 -6.07 2.51
C ALA A 52 -17.54 -7.17 3.47
N GLY A 53 -17.23 -7.01 4.75
CA GLY A 53 -17.89 -7.76 5.82
C GLY A 53 -17.10 -8.93 6.40
N ASP A 54 -16.19 -8.63 7.33
CA ASP A 54 -15.94 -9.49 8.50
C ASP A 54 -16.16 -8.67 9.79
N ARG A 55 -17.30 -7.98 9.81
CA ARG A 55 -17.93 -7.51 11.05
C ARG A 55 -19.05 -8.49 11.44
N GLN A 56 -18.80 -9.80 11.33
CA GLN A 56 -19.53 -10.77 12.15
C GLN A 56 -18.97 -10.61 13.56
N GLY A 57 -19.61 -9.74 14.34
CA GLY A 57 -19.50 -9.83 15.78
C GLY A 57 -19.95 -11.23 16.17
N VAL A 58 -19.02 -12.04 16.67
CA VAL A 58 -19.37 -13.23 17.42
C VAL A 58 -20.19 -12.76 18.63
N PRO A 59 -21.48 -13.12 18.75
CA PRO A 59 -22.17 -12.93 20.02
C PRO A 59 -21.49 -13.87 21.02
N HIS A 60 -20.86 -13.29 22.04
CA HIS A 60 -20.54 -14.02 23.25
C HIS A 60 -21.86 -14.25 24.00
N GLU A 61 -22.39 -15.46 23.88
CA GLU A 61 -23.32 -16.05 24.85
C GLU A 61 -22.55 -16.67 26.02
#